data_AF-A0A9Q0ZFX1-F1
#
_entry.id   AF-A0A9Q0ZFX1-F1
#
_cell.length_a   1.000
_cell.length_b   1.000
_cell.length_c   1.000
_cell.angle_alpha   90.00
_cell.angle_beta   90.00
_cell.angle_gamma   90.00
#
_symmetry.space_group_name_H-M   'P 1'
#
loop_
_entity.id
_entity.type
_entity.pdbx_description
1 polymer ?
#
loop_
_entity_poly.entity_id
_entity_poly.type
_entity_poly.pdbx_seq_one_letter_code
_entity_poly.pdbx_strand_id
1 'polypeptide(L)'
;MGKRRYAVNRVSYINSDTPLKLADYFGIPGIFSVDSIESSPSGGAAFLSTSVMSANLHDFLEIVFQNDEITMQSWHLDGYDFWVIGYGNDQWTPAKRSLYNLDDALTRHTVQVYPKSWTAIYVSLDNQGMWNMRSAIWERQYLGQQFYLRVWTQVHSLANEYEIPPNALRCGKAIGIRS
;
A
#
# COMPACT_ATOMS: atom_id res chain seq x y z
N MET A 1 24.88 -11.07 -12.12
CA MET A 1 24.97 -10.42 -10.78
C MET A 1 23.65 -9.73 -10.48
N GLY A 2 22.99 -10.06 -9.38
CA GLY A 2 21.67 -9.51 -9.02
C GLY A 2 21.79 -8.16 -8.30
N LYS A 3 20.87 -7.23 -8.58
CA LYS A 3 20.72 -5.95 -7.86
C LYS A 3 19.95 -6.18 -6.56
N ARG A 4 20.46 -5.69 -5.42
CA ARG A 4 19.74 -5.74 -4.13
C ARG A 4 18.42 -4.97 -4.25
N ARG A 5 17.32 -5.58 -3.80
CA ARG A 5 15.97 -5.02 -3.78
C ARG A 5 15.22 -5.49 -2.54
N TYR A 6 14.12 -4.82 -2.23
CA TYR A 6 13.16 -5.25 -1.21
C TYR A 6 11.80 -5.49 -1.87
N ALA A 7 11.03 -6.39 -1.27
CA ALA A 7 9.73 -6.79 -1.79
C ALA A 7 8.68 -6.85 -0.69
N VAL A 8 7.42 -6.68 -1.11
CA VAL A 8 6.22 -6.91 -0.30
C VAL A 8 5.50 -8.08 -0.94
N ASN A 9 5.31 -9.17 -0.21
CA ASN A 9 4.68 -10.40 -0.72
C ASN A 9 5.20 -10.78 -2.13
N ARG A 10 6.55 -10.85 -2.24
CA ARG A 10 7.32 -11.15 -3.47
C ARG A 10 7.35 -10.06 -4.54
N VAL A 11 6.58 -8.99 -4.43
CA VAL A 11 6.63 -7.88 -5.39
C VAL A 11 7.65 -6.83 -4.94
N SER A 12 8.69 -6.63 -5.72
CA SER A 12 9.55 -5.45 -5.61
C SER A 12 9.02 -4.37 -6.53
N TYR A 13 8.53 -3.29 -5.94
CA TYR A 13 7.88 -2.21 -6.69
C TYR A 13 8.84 -1.49 -7.64
N ILE A 14 8.32 -1.11 -8.80
CA ILE A 14 8.98 -0.23 -9.77
C ILE A 14 8.07 0.95 -10.12
N ASN A 15 8.66 2.14 -10.22
CA ASN A 15 7.91 3.32 -10.66
C ASN A 15 7.57 3.20 -12.15
N SER A 16 6.35 3.60 -12.50
CA SER A 16 5.94 3.76 -13.89
C SER A 16 6.25 5.18 -14.39
N ASP A 17 6.49 5.32 -15.69
CA ASP A 17 6.65 6.63 -16.34
C ASP A 17 5.33 7.43 -16.38
N THR A 18 4.19 6.76 -16.14
CA THR A 18 2.87 7.40 -16.02
C THR A 18 2.42 7.33 -14.55
N PRO A 19 2.11 8.46 -13.90
CA PRO A 19 1.61 8.49 -12.54
C PRO A 19 0.34 7.66 -12.41
N LEU A 20 0.27 6.85 -11.35
CA LEU A 20 -0.82 5.91 -11.15
C LEU A 20 -2.18 6.58 -11.08
N LYS A 21 -2.26 7.76 -10.44
CA LYS A 21 -3.52 8.51 -10.36
C LYS A 21 -4.00 8.99 -11.73
N LEU A 22 -3.10 9.41 -12.62
CA LEU A 22 -3.47 9.78 -13.99
C LEU A 22 -3.92 8.57 -14.80
N ALA A 23 -3.21 7.45 -14.66
CA ALA A 23 -3.57 6.22 -15.34
C ALA A 23 -4.93 5.68 -14.91
N ASP A 24 -5.22 5.74 -13.61
CA ASP A 24 -6.52 5.38 -13.05
C ASP A 24 -7.63 6.34 -13.53
N TYR A 25 -7.40 7.65 -13.45
CA TYR A 25 -8.37 8.67 -13.86
C TYR A 25 -8.75 8.59 -15.34
N PHE A 26 -7.76 8.45 -16.24
CA PHE A 26 -7.99 8.38 -17.68
C PHE A 26 -8.23 6.95 -18.21
N GLY A 27 -8.25 5.94 -17.33
CA GLY A 27 -8.44 4.54 -17.73
C GLY A 27 -7.32 4.00 -18.63
N ILE A 28 -6.07 4.41 -18.43
CA ILE A 28 -4.93 4.03 -19.26
C ILE A 28 -4.47 2.59 -18.90
N PRO A 29 -4.60 1.62 -19.82
CA PRO A 29 -4.26 0.23 -19.50
C PRO A 29 -2.73 -0.02 -19.47
N GLY A 30 -2.34 -1.04 -18.70
CA GLY A 30 -0.96 -1.54 -18.68
C GLY A 30 0.05 -0.64 -17.97
N ILE A 31 -0.40 0.26 -17.10
CA ILE A 31 0.47 1.10 -16.25
C ILE A 31 0.78 0.43 -14.92
N PHE A 32 -0.23 -0.19 -14.31
CA PHE A 32 -0.15 -0.90 -13.04
C PHE A 32 -0.90 -2.22 -13.10
N SER A 33 -0.66 -3.08 -12.12
CA SER A 33 -1.32 -4.37 -11.99
C SER A 33 -2.02 -4.43 -10.63
N VAL A 34 -3.34 -4.68 -10.66
CA VAL A 34 -4.17 -4.78 -9.45
C VAL A 34 -4.05 -6.16 -8.78
N ASP A 35 -3.68 -7.19 -9.56
CA ASP A 35 -3.65 -8.58 -9.10
C ASP A 35 -2.22 -9.11 -8.90
N SER A 36 -1.20 -8.26 -8.98
CA SER A 36 0.20 -8.72 -8.91
C SER A 36 0.69 -8.96 -7.49
N ILE A 37 0.10 -8.31 -6.49
CA ILE A 37 0.47 -8.48 -5.09
C ILE A 37 -0.57 -9.35 -4.38
N GLU A 38 -0.11 -10.45 -3.80
CA GLU A 38 -0.97 -11.33 -3.01
C GLU A 38 -1.24 -10.72 -1.63
N SER A 39 -2.41 -11.01 -1.05
CA SER A 39 -2.77 -10.55 0.30
C SER A 39 -1.93 -11.21 1.40
N SER A 40 -1.34 -12.36 1.12
CA SER A 40 -0.46 -13.10 2.01
C SER A 40 0.81 -13.54 1.28
N PRO A 41 1.95 -13.70 1.97
CA PRO A 41 3.16 -14.22 1.34
C PRO A 41 2.94 -15.63 0.78
N SER A 42 3.41 -15.88 -0.45
CA SER A 42 3.51 -17.23 -1.03
C SER A 42 4.95 -17.73 -1.11
N GLY A 43 5.11 -19.04 -1.31
CA GLY A 43 6.38 -19.64 -1.68
C GLY A 43 6.71 -19.33 -3.14
N GLY A 44 7.77 -18.56 -3.38
CA GLY A 44 8.30 -18.35 -4.74
C GLY A 44 9.28 -17.19 -4.85
N ALA A 45 9.88 -17.04 -6.03
CA ALA A 45 10.83 -15.96 -6.29
C ALA A 45 10.14 -14.59 -6.32
N ALA A 46 10.86 -13.57 -5.86
CA ALA A 46 10.43 -12.18 -6.00
C ALA A 46 10.50 -11.71 -7.47
N PHE A 47 9.62 -10.81 -7.86
CA PHE A 47 9.55 -10.25 -9.21
C PHE A 47 9.24 -8.75 -9.17
N LEU A 48 9.38 -8.09 -10.33
CA LEU A 48 9.15 -6.65 -10.46
C LEU A 48 7.74 -6.39 -10.97
N SER A 49 7.04 -5.47 -10.34
CA SER A 49 5.74 -4.99 -10.82
C SER A 49 5.45 -3.61 -10.26
N THR A 50 4.60 -2.86 -10.95
CA THR A 50 3.96 -1.66 -10.42
C THR A 50 2.67 -2.11 -9.72
N SER A 51 2.81 -2.66 -8.51
CA SER A 51 1.70 -3.28 -7.78
C SER A 51 0.74 -2.26 -7.18
N VAL A 52 -0.55 -2.51 -7.40
CA VAL A 52 -1.68 -1.83 -6.78
C VAL A 52 -2.56 -2.91 -6.16
N MET A 53 -3.14 -2.65 -5.00
CA MET A 53 -4.14 -3.49 -4.36
C MET A 53 -5.46 -2.73 -4.36
N SER A 54 -6.53 -3.34 -4.88
CA SER A 54 -7.84 -2.71 -4.88
C SER A 54 -8.56 -2.93 -3.55
N ALA A 55 -9.28 -1.92 -3.10
CA ALA A 55 -10.20 -2.00 -1.98
C ALA A 55 -11.44 -1.15 -2.28
N ASN A 56 -12.59 -1.47 -1.69
CA ASN A 56 -13.79 -0.67 -1.89
C ASN A 56 -13.81 0.53 -0.94
N LEU A 57 -14.42 1.61 -1.38
CA LEU A 57 -14.75 2.72 -0.50
C LEU A 57 -15.67 2.24 0.63
N HIS A 58 -15.38 2.69 1.87
CA HIS A 58 -16.01 2.29 3.13
C HIS A 58 -15.74 0.85 3.59
N ASP A 59 -14.81 0.14 2.97
CA ASP A 59 -14.29 -1.10 3.54
C ASP A 59 -13.43 -0.82 4.79
N PHE A 60 -13.30 -1.83 5.64
CA PHE A 60 -12.43 -1.81 6.80
C PHE A 60 -11.39 -2.91 6.67
N LEU A 61 -10.11 -2.56 6.68
CA LEU A 61 -9.02 -3.52 6.45
C LEU A 61 -8.22 -3.82 7.72
N GLU A 62 -7.93 -5.12 7.91
CA GLU A 62 -6.83 -5.59 8.74
C GLU A 62 -5.57 -5.70 7.90
N ILE A 63 -4.52 -4.97 8.26
CA ILE A 63 -3.21 -5.11 7.63
C ILE A 63 -2.23 -5.62 8.68
N VAL A 64 -1.65 -6.79 8.42
CA VAL A 64 -0.64 -7.40 9.27
C VAL A 64 0.71 -7.31 8.57
N PHE A 65 1.63 -6.55 9.16
CA PHE A 65 3.01 -6.50 8.72
C PHE A 65 3.80 -7.58 9.44
N GLN A 66 4.44 -8.47 8.67
CA GLN A 66 5.37 -9.48 9.18
C GLN A 66 6.81 -9.06 8.85
N ASN A 67 7.67 -8.98 9.87
CA ASN A 67 9.09 -8.69 9.70
C ASN A 67 9.95 -9.90 10.10
N ASP A 68 10.36 -10.66 9.09
CA ASP A 68 11.24 -11.81 9.29
C ASP A 68 12.73 -11.43 9.31
N GLU A 69 13.07 -10.13 9.23
CA GLU A 69 14.44 -9.64 9.28
C GLU A 69 14.90 -9.33 10.72
N ILE A 70 16.21 -9.11 10.89
CA ILE A 70 16.81 -8.71 12.17
C ILE A 70 16.84 -7.19 12.38
N THR A 71 16.44 -6.42 11.37
CA THR A 71 16.38 -4.96 11.45
C THR A 71 14.94 -4.50 11.53
N MET A 72 14.70 -3.42 12.27
CA MET A 72 13.37 -2.83 12.39
C MET A 72 12.91 -2.27 11.03
N GLN A 73 11.63 -2.47 10.72
CA GLN A 73 10.97 -1.83 9.58
C GLN A 73 10.06 -0.70 10.08
N SER A 74 9.69 0.20 9.17
CA SER A 74 8.75 1.29 9.46
C SER A 74 7.86 1.46 8.23
N TRP A 75 6.54 1.45 8.42
CA TRP A 75 5.54 1.49 7.36
C TRP A 75 4.67 2.73 7.49
N HIS A 76 4.44 3.42 6.38
CA HIS A 76 3.63 4.62 6.28
C HIS A 76 2.53 4.44 5.24
N LEU A 77 1.33 4.92 5.55
CA LEU A 77 0.20 4.97 4.62
C LEU A 77 -0.18 6.42 4.34
N ASP A 78 -0.09 6.81 3.08
CA ASP A 78 -0.56 8.12 2.64
C ASP A 78 -2.10 8.18 2.68
N GLY A 79 -2.67 9.35 2.97
CA GLY A 79 -4.11 9.62 2.86
C GLY A 79 -4.99 9.06 3.97
N TYR A 80 -4.41 8.33 4.94
CA TYR A 80 -5.13 7.70 6.03
C TYR A 80 -4.43 7.82 7.38
N ASP A 81 -5.25 7.75 8.41
CA ASP A 81 -4.85 7.37 9.76
C ASP A 81 -5.32 5.93 9.97
N PHE A 82 -4.61 5.19 10.81
CA PHE A 82 -4.95 3.83 11.17
C PHE A 82 -4.71 3.58 12.65
N TRP A 83 -5.44 2.63 13.21
CA TRP A 83 -5.26 2.19 14.59
C TRP A 83 -4.21 1.11 14.66
N VAL A 84 -3.20 1.28 15.51
CA VAL A 84 -2.23 0.21 15.81
C VAL A 84 -2.84 -0.70 16.87
N ILE A 85 -3.39 -1.82 16.43
CA ILE A 85 -4.19 -2.71 17.28
C ILE A 85 -3.36 -3.77 17.99
N GLY A 86 -2.16 -4.09 17.53
CA GLY A 86 -1.34 -5.08 18.21
C GLY A 86 0.01 -5.29 17.58
N TYR A 87 0.93 -5.83 18.35
CA TYR A 87 2.23 -6.27 17.91
C TYR A 87 2.68 -7.45 18.76
N GLY A 88 3.62 -8.22 18.25
CA GLY A 88 4.17 -9.32 19.00
C GLY A 88 5.34 -9.97 18.28
N ASN A 89 6.06 -10.79 19.01
CA ASN A 89 7.17 -11.55 18.46
C ASN A 89 6.67 -12.72 17.59
N ASP A 90 7.60 -13.26 16.80
CA ASP A 90 7.45 -14.41 15.94
C ASP A 90 6.48 -14.17 14.77
N GLN A 91 6.05 -15.26 14.13
CA GLN A 91 5.11 -15.20 13.02
C GLN A 91 3.69 -14.91 13.52
N TRP A 92 3.01 -13.96 12.88
CA TRP A 92 1.60 -13.74 13.15
C TRP A 92 0.76 -14.98 12.78
N THR A 93 -0.22 -15.27 13.62
CA THR A 93 -1.27 -16.26 13.33
C THR A 93 -2.63 -15.68 13.72
N PRO A 94 -3.75 -16.15 13.15
CA PRO A 94 -5.08 -15.66 13.51
C PRO A 94 -5.39 -15.73 15.01
N ALA A 95 -4.78 -16.66 15.76
CA ALA A 95 -4.93 -16.76 17.21
C ALA A 95 -4.39 -15.53 17.97
N LYS A 96 -3.45 -14.78 17.37
CA LYS A 96 -2.87 -13.56 17.95
C LYS A 96 -3.86 -12.39 17.99
N ARG A 97 -5.02 -12.46 17.31
CA ARG A 97 -6.09 -11.47 17.44
C ARG A 97 -6.62 -11.31 18.87
N SER A 98 -6.45 -12.34 19.70
CA SER A 98 -6.73 -12.26 21.15
C SER A 98 -5.87 -11.24 21.91
N LEU A 99 -4.76 -10.80 21.32
CA LEU A 99 -3.85 -9.80 21.89
C LEU A 99 -4.14 -8.37 21.38
N TYR A 100 -5.14 -8.19 20.53
CA TYR A 100 -5.43 -6.88 19.95
C TYR A 100 -6.06 -5.97 21.01
N ASN A 101 -5.56 -4.73 21.05
CA ASN A 101 -6.23 -3.62 21.71
C ASN A 101 -7.35 -3.11 20.80
N LEU A 102 -8.59 -3.41 21.16
CA LEU A 102 -9.80 -2.98 20.45
C LEU A 102 -10.57 -1.90 21.21
N ASP A 103 -10.05 -1.44 22.35
CA ASP A 103 -10.73 -0.51 23.25
C ASP A 103 -10.23 0.93 23.06
N ASP A 104 -8.91 1.15 23.10
CA ASP A 104 -8.32 2.50 23.13
C ASP A 104 -7.06 2.66 22.25
N ALA A 105 -6.96 1.86 21.19
CA ALA A 105 -5.86 1.96 20.23
C ALA A 105 -5.70 3.40 19.70
N LEU A 106 -4.46 3.87 19.61
CA LEU A 106 -4.16 5.22 19.10
C LEU A 106 -4.05 5.22 17.58
N THR A 107 -4.51 6.30 16.96
CA THR A 107 -4.34 6.54 15.53
C THR A 107 -2.92 7.00 15.20
N ARG A 108 -2.39 6.52 14.07
CA ARG A 108 -1.08 6.85 13.51
C ARG A 108 -1.16 6.83 11.98
N HIS A 109 -0.16 7.40 11.31
CA HIS A 109 0.06 7.21 9.87
C HIS A 109 1.31 6.39 9.57
N THR A 110 2.14 6.14 10.60
CA THR A 110 3.39 5.39 10.50
C THR A 110 3.49 4.43 11.68
N VAL A 111 3.92 3.20 11.43
CA VAL A 111 4.10 2.16 12.45
C VAL A 111 5.42 1.43 12.27
N GLN A 112 6.07 1.07 13.37
CA GLN A 112 7.27 0.25 13.37
C GLN A 112 6.92 -1.23 13.45
N VAL A 113 7.74 -2.07 12.82
CA VAL A 113 7.65 -3.53 12.94
C VAL A 113 9.01 -4.02 13.42
N TYR A 114 9.06 -4.46 14.67
CA TYR A 114 10.29 -4.87 15.33
C TYR A 114 10.94 -6.08 14.63
N PRO A 115 12.24 -6.33 14.87
CA PRO A 115 12.91 -7.54 14.36
C PRO A 115 12.16 -8.82 14.75
N LYS A 116 12.05 -9.77 13.81
CA LYS A 116 11.43 -11.09 14.04
C LYS A 116 10.04 -11.01 14.69
N SER A 117 9.24 -10.04 14.26
CA SER A 117 7.98 -9.67 14.90
C SER A 117 6.93 -9.29 13.86
N TRP A 118 5.70 -9.13 14.33
CA TRP A 118 4.57 -8.63 13.56
C TRP A 118 3.96 -7.38 14.20
N THR A 119 3.26 -6.60 13.38
CA THR A 119 2.43 -5.50 13.84
C THR A 119 1.17 -5.45 12.98
N ALA A 120 0.02 -5.35 13.63
CA ALA A 120 -1.28 -5.30 12.98
C ALA A 120 -1.88 -3.90 13.13
N ILE A 121 -2.53 -3.44 12.06
CA ILE A 121 -3.29 -2.19 12.04
C ILE A 121 -4.71 -2.42 11.52
N TYR A 122 -5.63 -1.56 11.96
CA TYR A 122 -6.93 -1.40 11.33
C TYR A 122 -7.03 -0.04 10.63
N VAL A 123 -7.60 -0.03 9.43
CA VAL A 123 -7.83 1.18 8.64
C VAL A 123 -9.26 1.19 8.08
N SER A 124 -9.95 2.31 8.24
CA SER A 124 -11.26 2.58 7.59
C SER A 124 -11.01 3.29 6.28
N LEU A 125 -11.54 2.76 5.17
CA LEU A 125 -11.25 3.26 3.82
C LEU A 125 -12.28 4.29 3.35
N ASP A 126 -12.32 5.45 4.00
CA ASP A 126 -13.27 6.53 3.70
C ASP A 126 -12.75 7.60 2.73
N ASN A 127 -11.55 7.42 2.17
CA ASN A 127 -10.90 8.37 1.27
C ASN A 127 -10.61 7.73 -0.10
N GLN A 128 -11.49 7.95 -1.07
CA GLN A 128 -11.32 7.42 -2.43
C GLN A 128 -10.02 7.97 -3.05
N GLY A 129 -9.24 7.10 -3.70
CA GLY A 129 -8.04 7.53 -4.39
C GLY A 129 -6.98 6.45 -4.58
N MET A 130 -5.75 6.91 -4.82
CA MET A 130 -4.58 6.08 -5.08
C MET A 130 -3.49 6.42 -4.07
N TRP A 131 -3.33 5.57 -3.05
CA TRP A 131 -2.58 5.87 -1.83
C TRP A 131 -1.38 4.95 -1.67
N ASN A 132 -0.22 5.49 -1.34
CA ASN A 132 1.00 4.69 -1.24
C ASN A 132 1.12 4.07 0.17
N MET A 133 1.33 2.75 0.23
CA MET A 133 1.75 2.03 1.43
C MET A 133 3.22 1.67 1.26
N ARG A 134 4.09 2.24 2.09
CA ARG A 134 5.55 2.17 1.86
C ARG A 134 6.36 2.07 3.13
N SER A 135 7.60 1.64 2.95
CA SER A 135 8.62 1.84 3.96
C SER A 135 8.87 3.34 4.20
N ALA A 136 8.90 3.77 5.46
CA ALA A 136 9.41 5.08 5.83
C ALA A 136 10.95 5.14 5.85
N ILE A 137 11.61 3.99 5.67
CA ILE A 137 13.06 3.90 5.47
C ILE A 137 13.33 4.09 3.98
N TRP A 138 13.93 5.23 3.63
CA TRP A 138 14.06 5.68 2.24
C TRP A 138 14.81 4.70 1.34
N GLU A 139 15.87 4.06 1.84
CA GLU A 139 16.62 3.08 1.06
C GLU A 139 15.76 1.87 0.71
N ARG A 140 14.87 1.44 1.61
CA ARG A 140 13.96 0.32 1.38
C ARG A 140 12.88 0.69 0.39
N GLN A 141 12.28 1.87 0.53
CA GLN A 141 11.30 2.40 -0.41
C GLN A 141 11.89 2.51 -1.82
N TYR A 142 13.06 3.14 -1.96
CA TYR A 142 13.76 3.30 -3.24
C TYR A 142 14.08 1.96 -3.92
N LEU A 143 14.38 0.94 -3.12
CA LEU A 143 14.69 -0.40 -3.58
C LEU A 143 13.46 -1.32 -3.73
N GLY A 144 12.24 -0.80 -3.59
CA GLY A 144 11.01 -1.47 -3.98
C GLY A 144 10.06 -1.89 -2.85
N GLN A 145 10.35 -1.57 -1.58
CA GLN A 145 9.48 -1.90 -0.44
C GLN A 145 8.29 -0.94 -0.33
N GLN A 146 7.34 -1.08 -1.25
CA GLN A 146 6.10 -0.31 -1.29
C GLN A 146 5.08 -0.98 -2.22
N PHE A 147 3.83 -0.55 -2.15
CA PHE A 147 2.78 -0.80 -3.12
C PHE A 147 1.74 0.33 -3.00
N TYR A 148 0.72 0.34 -3.86
CA TYR A 148 -0.36 1.30 -3.77
C TYR A 148 -1.68 0.64 -3.42
N LEU A 149 -2.52 1.32 -2.65
CA LEU A 149 -3.91 0.99 -2.40
C LEU A 149 -4.78 1.87 -3.31
N ARG A 150 -5.64 1.23 -4.10
CA ARG A 150 -6.67 1.90 -4.90
C ARG A 150 -8.00 1.73 -4.20
N VAL A 151 -8.45 2.78 -3.52
CA VAL A 151 -9.78 2.82 -2.88
C VAL A 151 -10.75 3.37 -3.90
N TRP A 152 -11.75 2.57 -4.28
CA TRP A 152 -12.61 2.87 -5.43
C TRP A 152 -14.08 2.54 -5.16
N THR A 153 -14.95 3.27 -5.85
CA THR A 153 -16.38 2.97 -5.97
C THR A 153 -16.85 3.26 -7.40
N GLN A 154 -17.92 2.60 -7.84
CA GLN A 154 -18.53 2.84 -9.14
C GLN A 154 -19.21 4.22 -9.22
N VAL A 155 -19.57 4.81 -8.08
CA VAL A 155 -20.25 6.11 -8.02
C VAL A 155 -19.22 7.23 -8.13
N HIS A 156 -19.26 7.95 -9.25
CA HIS A 156 -18.48 9.17 -9.39
C HIS A 156 -19.16 10.32 -8.64
N SER A 157 -18.46 10.88 -7.65
CA SER A 157 -18.94 11.99 -6.83
C SER A 157 -17.77 12.85 -6.38
N LEU A 158 -17.91 14.17 -6.49
CA LEU A 158 -16.94 15.14 -5.94
C LEU A 158 -16.84 15.09 -4.42
N ALA A 159 -17.82 14.48 -3.74
CA ALA A 159 -17.72 14.21 -2.31
C ALA A 159 -16.72 13.08 -1.98
N ASN A 160 -16.51 12.16 -2.93
CA ASN A 160 -15.59 11.04 -2.75
C ASN A 160 -14.20 11.37 -3.28
N GLU A 161 -14.11 11.97 -4.46
CA GLU A 161 -12.84 12.33 -5.09
C GLU A 161 -13.00 13.55 -5.98
N TYR A 162 -12.09 14.52 -5.83
CA TYR A 162 -12.07 15.72 -6.65
C TYR A 162 -11.69 15.43 -8.10
N GLU A 163 -12.16 16.29 -9.01
CA GLU A 163 -11.65 16.33 -10.37
C GLU A 163 -10.15 16.64 -10.41
N ILE A 164 -9.50 16.14 -11.45
CA ILE A 164 -8.10 16.47 -11.68
C ILE A 164 -7.98 17.99 -11.94
N PRO A 165 -7.02 18.69 -11.29
CA PRO A 165 -6.80 20.11 -11.56
C PRO A 165 -6.53 20.37 -13.06
N PRO A 166 -7.07 21.45 -13.67
CA PRO A 166 -6.85 21.76 -15.09
C PRO A 166 -5.38 21.93 -15.48
N ASN A 167 -4.54 22.34 -14.52
CA ASN A 167 -3.10 22.54 -14.68
C ASN A 167 -2.27 21.31 -14.27
N ALA A 168 -2.88 20.15 -14.03
CA ALA A 168 -2.16 18.94 -13.68
C ALA A 168 -1.17 18.55 -14.77
N LEU A 169 0.10 18.38 -14.39
CA LEU A 169 1.14 17.94 -15.29
C LEU A 169 0.86 16.50 -15.75
N ARG A 170 1.03 16.27 -17.05
CA ARG A 170 0.82 14.96 -17.67
C ARG A 170 2.15 14.42 -18.17
N CYS A 171 2.42 13.15 -17.89
CA CYS A 171 3.63 12.45 -18.30
C CYS A 171 3.34 11.00 -18.70
N GLY A 172 4.32 10.36 -19.34
CA GLY A 172 4.18 9.02 -19.89
C GLY A 172 3.03 8.94 -20.90
N LYS A 173 2.17 7.92 -20.75
CA LYS A 173 1.02 7.68 -21.64
C LYS A 173 -0.13 8.67 -21.43
N ALA A 174 -0.09 9.51 -20.39
CA ALA A 174 -1.11 10.53 -20.16
C ALA A 174 -0.91 11.79 -21.03
N ILE A 175 0.22 11.92 -21.73
CA ILE A 175 0.51 13.06 -22.61
C ILE A 175 -0.52 13.09 -23.75
N GLY A 176 -1.13 14.26 -23.97
CA GLY A 176 -2.03 14.51 -25.10
C GLY A 176 -3.48 14.01 -24.93
N ILE A 177 -3.79 13.24 -23.89
CA ILE A 177 -5.17 12.84 -23.58
C ILE A 177 -5.96 14.08 -23.17
N ARG A 178 -7.08 14.40 -23.82
CA ARG A 178 -7.93 15.53 -23.40
C ARG A 178 -8.87 15.08 -22.28
N SER A 179 -9.00 15.92 -21.25
CA SER A 179 -9.98 15.80 -20.16
C SER A 179 -11.33 16.29 -20.60
#